data_AF-A0A369XZF9-F1
#
_entry.id   AF-A0A369XZF9-F1
#
_cell.length_a   1.000
_cell.length_b   1.000
_cell.length_c   1.000
_cell.angle_alpha   90.00
_cell.angle_beta   90.00
_cell.angle_gamma   90.00
#
_symmetry.space_group_name_H-M   'P 1'
#
loop_
_entity.id
_entity.type
_entity.pdbx_description
1 polymer ?
#
loop_
_entity_poly.entity_id
_entity_poly.type
_entity_poly.pdbx_seq_one_letter_code
_entity_poly.pdbx_strand_id
1 'polypeptide(L)' 'MKNKIKVILEKIILNELFIIESLFFIGIFIIIATNFWINKYLGLYTIALFFISLSIFLFLFRKRGDKK' A
#
# COMPACT_ATOMS: atom_id res chain seq x y z
N MET A 1 25.49 15.52 -2.36
CA MET A 1 24.09 15.05 -2.51
C MET A 1 23.92 13.56 -2.22
N LYS A 2 24.80 12.67 -2.71
CA LYS A 2 24.76 11.22 -2.42
C LYS A 2 24.64 10.88 -0.92
N ASN A 3 25.40 11.54 -0.05
CA ASN A 3 25.34 11.26 1.40
C ASN A 3 24.03 11.73 2.06
N LYS A 4 23.41 12.82 1.59
CA LYS A 4 22.11 13.28 2.12
C LYS A 4 20.99 12.31 1.74
N ILE A 5 21.01 11.79 0.51
CA ILE A 5 20.03 10.80 0.05
C ILE A 5 20.16 9.51 0.85
N LYS A 6 21.39 9.04 1.12
CA LYS A 6 21.64 7.82 1.90
C LYS A 6 21.10 7.93 3.33
N VAL A 7 21.34 9.06 4.00
CA VAL A 7 20.85 9.30 5.37
C VAL A 7 19.31 9.39 5.41
N ILE A 8 18.69 9.99 4.39
CA ILE A 8 17.22 10.06 4.29
C ILE A 8 16.63 8.66 4.03
N LEU A 9 17.22 7.88 3.12
CA LEU A 9 16.79 6.51 2.86
C LEU A 9 16.96 5.61 4.08
N GLU A 10 18.09 5.67 4.77
CA GLU A 10 18.30 4.92 6.02
C GLU A 10 17.23 5.30 7.06
N LYS A 11 16.89 6.59 7.18
CA LYS A 11 15.87 7.04 8.11
C LYS A 11 14.43 6.63 7.72
N ILE A 12 14.14 6.52 6.43
CA ILE A 12 12.84 6.04 5.92
C ILE A 12 12.75 4.52 6.09
N ILE A 13 13.80 3.78 5.73
CA ILE A 13 13.83 2.31 5.77
C ILE A 13 13.88 1.79 7.22
N LEU A 14 14.58 2.49 8.13
CA LEU A 14 14.64 2.14 9.55
C LEU A 14 13.40 2.58 10.34
N ASN A 15 12.44 3.25 9.71
CA ASN A 15 11.19 3.59 10.37
C ASN A 15 10.31 2.34 10.45
N GLU A 16 10.06 1.84 11.67
CA GLU A 16 9.25 0.64 11.92
C GLU A 16 7.89 0.70 11.22
N LEU A 17 7.29 1.90 11.16
CA LEU A 17 6.02 2.13 10.46
C LEU A 17 6.14 1.83 8.96
N PHE A 18 7.24 2.25 8.33
CA PHE A 18 7.48 2.04 6.90
C PHE A 18 7.72 0.56 6.58
N ILE A 19 8.41 -0.17 7.46
CA ILE A 19 8.61 -1.63 7.32
C ILE A 19 7.26 -2.34 7.37
N ILE A 20 6.40 -1.98 8.33
CA ILE A 20 5.07 -2.58 8.49
C ILE A 20 4.20 -2.27 7.27
N GLU A 21 4.17 -1.02 6.80
CA GLU A 21 3.42 -0.62 5.60
C GLU A 21 3.92 -1.38 4.36
N SER A 22 5.24 -1.50 4.19
CA SER A 22 5.84 -2.23 3.07
C SER A 22 5.46 -3.71 3.08
N LEU A 23 5.54 -4.38 4.24
CA LEU A 23 5.11 -5.78 4.39
C LEU A 23 3.62 -5.96 4.08
N PHE A 24 2.78 -5.03 4.53
CA PHE A 24 1.36 -5.03 4.22
C PHE A 24 1.10 -4.94 2.71
N PHE A 25 1.77 -4.02 2.00
CA PHE A 25 1.64 -3.92 0.54
C PHE A 25 2.16 -5.17 -0.20
N ILE A 26 3.26 -5.76 0.26
CA ILE A 26 3.78 -7.03 -0.29
C ILE A 26 2.74 -8.15 -0.11
N GLY A 27 2.12 -8.24 1.07
CA GLY A 27 1.06 -9.22 1.33
C GLY A 27 -0.14 -9.08 0.40
N ILE A 28 -0.63 -7.85 0.20
CA ILE A 28 -1.72 -7.57 -0.75
C ILE A 28 -1.31 -7.99 -2.17
N PHE A 29 -0.08 -7.67 -2.57
CA PHE A 29 0.40 -8.01 -3.90
C PHE A 29 0.44 -9.53 -4.13
N ILE A 30 0.93 -10.29 -3.15
CA ILE A 30 0.94 -11.76 -3.20
C ILE A 30 -0.48 -12.32 -3.34
N ILE A 31 -1.45 -11.80 -2.57
CA ILE A 31 -2.86 -12.24 -2.64
C ILE A 31 -3.44 -11.99 -4.03
N ILE A 32 -3.24 -10.78 -4.57
CA ILE A 32 -3.72 -10.42 -5.92
C ILE A 32 -3.09 -11.35 -6.95
N ALA A 33 -1.76 -11.47 -6.95
CA ALA A 33 -1.03 -12.30 -7.90
C ALA A 33 -1.48 -13.77 -7.85
N THR A 34 -1.65 -14.31 -6.64
CA THR A 34 -2.14 -15.68 -6.43
C THR A 34 -3.55 -15.86 -6.99
N ASN A 35 -4.44 -14.89 -6.75
CA ASN A 35 -5.80 -14.93 -7.29
C ASN A 35 -5.82 -14.89 -8.83
N PHE A 36 -4.94 -14.11 -9.46
CA PHE A 36 -4.78 -14.14 -10.93
C PHE A 36 -4.28 -15.48 -11.45
N TRP A 37 -3.38 -16.13 -10.71
CA TRP A 37 -2.84 -17.44 -11.06
C TRP A 37 -3.89 -18.54 -10.98
N ILE A 38 -4.78 -18.47 -9.98
CA ILE A 38 -5.92 -19.39 -9.84
C ILE A 38 -6.97 -19.13 -10.92
N ASN A 39 -7.40 -17.87 -11.07
CA ASN A 39 -8.42 -17.49 -12.03
C ASN A 39 -8.35 -15.98 -12.37
N LYS A 40 -8.24 -15.66 -13.66
CA LYS A 40 -8.17 -14.27 -14.14
C LYS A 40 -9.34 -13.41 -13.66
N TYR A 41 -10.57 -13.93 -13.67
CA TYR A 41 -11.74 -13.18 -13.22
C TYR A 41 -11.70 -12.95 -11.72
N LEU A 42 -11.29 -13.95 -10.93
CA LEU A 42 -11.13 -13.80 -9.48
C LEU A 42 -10.06 -12.74 -9.15
N GLY A 43 -8.93 -12.74 -9.87
CA GLY A 43 -7.90 -11.72 -9.76
C GLY A 43 -8.45 -10.32 -10.04
N LEU A 44 -9.22 -10.15 -11.11
CA LEU A 44 -9.87 -8.88 -11.46
C LEU A 44 -10.86 -8.42 -10.39
N TYR A 45 -11.71 -9.32 -9.85
CA TYR A 45 -12.60 -9.01 -8.74
C TYR A 45 -11.83 -8.60 -7.47
N THR A 46 -10.70 -9.26 -7.19
CA THR A 46 -9.85 -8.92 -6.05
C THR A 46 -9.28 -7.50 -6.19
N ILE A 47 -8.77 -7.16 -7.38
CA ILE A 47 -8.28 -5.80 -7.67
C ILE A 47 -9.40 -4.76 -7.54
N ALA A 48 -10.59 -5.05 -8.08
CA ALA A 48 -11.73 -4.15 -7.99
C ALA A 48 -12.11 -3.87 -6.53
N LEU A 49 -12.18 -4.93 -5.70
CA LEU A 49 -12.47 -4.82 -4.27
C LEU A 49 -11.39 -4.00 -3.53
N PHE A 50 -10.12 -4.19 -3.89
CA PHE A 50 -9.01 -3.40 -3.35
C PHE A 50 -9.17 -1.90 -3.69
N PHE A 51 -9.50 -1.56 -4.94
CA PHE A 51 -9.74 -0.17 -5.34
C PHE A 51 -10.95 0.46 -4.65
N ILE A 52 -12.04 -0.28 -4.46
CA ILE A 52 -13.22 0.19 -3.73
C ILE A 52 -12.84 0.52 -2.28
N SER A 53 -12.14 -0.40 -1.61
CA SER A 53 -11.67 -0.19 -0.24
C SER A 53 -10.74 1.03 -0.13
N LEU A 54 -9.82 1.18 -1.08
CA LEU A 54 -8.89 2.31 -1.14
C LEU A 54 -9.62 3.64 -1.38
N SER A 55 -10.66 3.66 -2.21
CA SER A 55 -11.51 4.84 -2.43
C SER A 55 -12.22 5.28 -1.14
N ILE A 56 -12.83 4.33 -0.42
CA ILE A 56 -13.49 4.59 0.88
C ILE A 56 -12.47 5.11 1.90
N PHE A 57 -11.30 4.48 1.98
CA PHE A 57 -10.21 4.90 2.85
C PHE A 57 -9.79 6.35 2.56
N LEU A 58 -9.53 6.68 1.29
CA LEU A 58 -9.17 8.03 0.87
C LEU A 58 -10.25 9.05 1.21
N PHE A 59 -11.53 8.73 0.99
CA PHE A 59 -12.64 9.61 1.33
C PHE A 59 -12.69 9.93 2.83
N LEU A 60 -12.56 8.90 3.67
CA LEU A 60 -12.58 9.05 5.13
C LEU A 60 -11.38 9.83 5.65
N PHE A 61 -10.18 9.59 5.11
CA PHE A 61 -8.97 10.28 5.53
C PHE A 61 -8.87 11.72 5.00
N ARG A 62 -9.38 11.99 3.79
CA ARG A 62 -9.49 13.36 3.27
C ARG A 62 -10.32 14.25 4.20
N LYS A 63 -11.44 13.74 4.72
CA LYS A 63 -12.27 14.45 5.72
C LYS A 63 -11.58 14.70 7.07
N ARG A 64 -10.53 13.95 7.43
CA ARG A 64 -9.73 14.21 8.64
C ARG A 64 -8.64 15.27 8.41
N GLY A 65 -8.13 15.39 7.18
CA GLY A 65 -7.18 16.42 6.79
C GLY A 65 -7.79 17.82 6.76
N ASP A 66 -9.03 17.96 6.28
CA ASP A 66 -9.75 19.25 6.23
C ASP A 66 -10.19 19.80 7.60
N LYS A 67 -10.00 19.04 8.69
CA LYS A 67 -10.32 19.47 10.06
C LYS A 67 -9.08 19.87 10.88
N LYS A 68 -7.92 20.03 10.24
CA LYS A 68 -6.70 20.56 10.87
C LYS A 68 -6.41 21.96 10.40
#